data_AF-B9T9D7-F1
#
_entry.id   AF-B9T9D7-F1
#
_cell.length_a   1.000
_cell.length_b   1.000
_cell.length_c   1.000
_cell.angle_alpha   90.00
_cell.angle_beta   90.00
_cell.angle_gamma   90.00
#
_symmetry.space_group_name_H-M   'P 1'
#
loop_
_entity.id
_entity.type
_entity.pdbx_description
1 polymer ?
#
loop_
_entity_poly.entity_id
_entity_poly.type
_entity_poly.pdbx_seq_one_letter_code
_entity_poly.pdbx_strand_id
1 'polypeptide(L)' 'MPNTDREQALVALERLTEQGLGLRPNGTSVTASIGLAEITTDDSLNWKELVEIADKRMYRAKTSGRNRIVTHDLPLNL' A
#
# COMPACT_ATOMS: atom_id res chain seq x y z
N MET A 1 -5.44 -10.30 -0.11
CA MET A 1 -6.12 -11.02 0.98
C MET A 1 -7.41 -11.58 0.40
N PRO A 2 -7.70 -12.89 0.52
CA PRO A 2 -8.94 -13.44 -0.03
C PRO A 2 -10.17 -12.88 0.70
N ASN A 3 -11.27 -12.65 -0.02
CA ASN A 3 -12.53 -12.12 0.54
C ASN A 3 -12.35 -10.83 1.36
N THR A 4 -11.52 -9.91 0.90
CA THR A 4 -11.21 -8.65 1.59
C THR A 4 -11.32 -7.52 0.59
N ASP A 5 -12.14 -6.52 0.87
CA ASP A 5 -12.20 -5.29 0.08
C ASP A 5 -11.04 -4.33 0.41
N ARG A 6 -10.96 -3.21 -0.32
CA ARG A 6 -9.88 -2.23 -0.15
C ARG A 6 -9.87 -1.60 1.26
N GLU A 7 -11.04 -1.28 1.81
CA GLU A 7 -11.15 -0.60 3.11
C GLU A 7 -10.73 -1.54 4.25
N GLN A 8 -11.18 -2.80 4.20
CA GLN A 8 -10.77 -3.85 5.14
C GLN A 8 -9.27 -4.13 5.06
N ALA A 9 -8.71 -4.18 3.85
CA ALA A 9 -7.27 -4.35 3.66
C ALA A 9 -6.48 -3.15 4.19
N LEU A 10 -6.98 -1.92 3.98
CA LEU A 10 -6.37 -0.70 4.52
C LEU A 10 -6.32 -0.74 6.05
N VAL A 11 -7.43 -1.05 6.72
CA VAL A 11 -7.47 -1.17 8.19
C VAL A 11 -6.47 -2.20 8.70
N ALA A 12 -6.34 -3.35 8.03
CA ALA A 12 -5.35 -4.36 8.39
C ALA A 12 -3.90 -3.86 8.23
N LEU A 13 -3.61 -3.12 7.16
CA LEU A 13 -2.29 -2.54 6.91
C LEU A 13 -1.94 -1.40 7.86
N GLU A 14 -2.91 -0.56 8.22
CA GLU A 14 -2.73 0.50 9.22
C GLU A 14 -2.37 -0.13 10.57
N ARG A 15 -3.14 -1.14 11.01
CA ARG A 15 -2.82 -1.90 12.24
C ARG A 15 -1.45 -2.56 12.19
N LEU A 16 -1.04 -3.09 11.03
CA LEU A 16 0.28 -3.70 10.85
C LEU A 16 1.41 -2.68 10.99
N THR A 17 1.19 -1.44 10.58
CA THR A 17 2.22 -0.40 10.50
C THR A 17 2.19 0.60 11.66
N GLU A 18 1.14 0.62 12.47
CA GLU A 18 0.91 1.56 13.58
C GLU A 18 2.11 1.69 14.52
N GLN A 19 2.75 0.58 14.89
CA GLN A 19 3.89 0.55 15.80
C GLN A 19 5.25 0.47 15.09
N GLY A 20 5.24 0.54 13.75
CA GLY A 20 6.40 0.20 12.92
C GLY A 20 6.66 -1.32 12.87
N LEU A 21 7.59 -1.71 12.01
CA LEU A 21 7.92 -3.11 11.71
C LEU A 21 9.19 -3.56 12.46
N GLY A 22 9.32 -3.12 13.71
CA GLY A 22 10.49 -3.33 14.56
C GLY A 22 11.40 -2.11 14.66
N LEU A 23 12.57 -2.30 15.27
CA LEU A 23 13.53 -1.24 15.57
C LEU A 23 14.79 -1.37 14.73
N ARG A 24 15.34 -0.23 14.32
CA ARG A 24 16.69 -0.11 13.75
C ARG A 24 17.72 -0.13 14.89
N PRO A 25 19.01 -0.39 14.60
CA PRO A 25 20.07 -0.40 15.62
C PRO A 25 20.19 0.92 16.41
N ASN A 26 19.76 2.04 15.83
CA ASN A 26 19.75 3.36 16.49
C ASN A 26 18.47 3.66 17.30
N GLY A 27 17.59 2.68 17.48
CA GLY A 27 16.33 2.82 18.22
C GLY A 27 15.17 3.44 17.46
N THR A 28 15.35 3.88 16.20
CA THR A 28 14.23 4.39 15.37
C THR A 28 13.42 3.26 14.74
N SER A 29 12.13 3.47 14.48
CA SER A 29 11.28 2.42 13.90
C SER A 29 11.65 2.08 12.45
N VAL A 30 11.58 0.80 12.11
CA VAL A 30 11.50 0.32 10.73
C VAL A 30 10.10 0.62 10.22
N THR A 31 10.00 1.16 9.01
CA THR A 31 8.73 1.54 8.40
C THR A 31 8.61 0.94 7.01
N ALA A 32 7.40 0.89 6.47
CA ALA A 32 7.13 0.41 5.12
C ALA A 32 6.51 1.50 4.25
N SER A 33 6.79 1.42 2.95
CA SER A 33 6.04 2.15 1.92
C SER A 33 5.22 1.09 1.20
N ILE A 34 3.90 1.25 1.19
CA ILE A 34 2.97 0.19 0.80
C ILE A 34 2.08 0.72 -0.33
N GLY A 35 1.88 -0.10 -1.35
CA GLY A 35 0.84 0.10 -2.35
C GLY A 35 -0.22 -0.98 -2.18
N LEU A 36 -1.48 -0.57 -2.13
CA LEU A 36 -2.63 -1.46 -2.02
C LEU A 36 -3.37 -1.49 -3.35
N ALA A 37 -3.67 -2.70 -3.82
CA ALA A 37 -4.54 -2.95 -4.95
C ALA A 37 -5.62 -3.98 -4.56
N GLU A 38 -6.81 -3.81 -5.10
CA GLU A 38 -7.96 -4.71 -4.89
C GLU A 38 -8.75 -4.86 -6.20
N ILE A 39 -9.19 -6.09 -6.48
CA ILE A 39 -9.70 -6.50 -7.80
C ILE A 39 -10.85 -5.66 -8.33
N THR A 40 -11.82 -5.35 -7.47
CA THR A 40 -13.06 -4.66 -7.85
C THR A 40 -12.82 -3.16 -8.02
N THR A 41 -12.14 -2.55 -7.05
CA THR A 41 -11.89 -1.11 -7.03
C THR A 41 -10.86 -0.66 -8.04
N ASP A 42 -10.00 -1.56 -8.50
CA ASP A 42 -8.99 -1.30 -9.52
C ASP A 42 -9.36 -1.83 -10.91
N ASP A 43 -10.59 -2.35 -11.08
CA ASP A 43 -11.11 -2.90 -12.34
C ASP A 43 -10.12 -3.85 -13.02
N SER A 44 -9.51 -4.73 -12.23
CA SER A 44 -8.44 -5.61 -12.68
C SER A 44 -8.99 -7.00 -13.04
N LEU A 45 -8.49 -7.56 -14.14
CA LEU A 45 -8.96 -8.84 -14.68
C LEU A 45 -8.16 -10.03 -14.17
N ASN A 46 -6.98 -9.80 -13.60
CA ASN A 46 -6.09 -10.86 -13.15
C ASN A 46 -5.10 -10.41 -12.07
N TRP A 47 -4.46 -11.39 -11.42
CA TRP A 47 -3.53 -11.12 -10.33
C TRP A 47 -2.26 -10.36 -10.76
N LYS A 48 -1.83 -10.46 -12.03
CA LYS A 48 -0.60 -9.79 -12.50
C LYS A 48 -0.79 -8.29 -12.52
N GLU A 49 -1.92 -7.84 -13.07
CA GLU A 49 -2.32 -6.43 -13.05
C GLU A 49 -2.42 -5.89 -11.62
N LEU A 50 -3.02 -6.64 -10.69
CA LEU A 50 -3.06 -6.24 -9.27
C LEU A 50 -1.66 -6.03 -8.68
N VAL A 51 -0.71 -6.92 -8.98
CA VAL A 51 0.67 -6.78 -8.53
C VAL A 51 1.32 -5.53 -9.13
N GLU A 52 1.10 -5.26 -10.43
CA GLU A 52 1.62 -4.07 -11.09
C GLU A 52 1.05 -2.77 -10.51
N ILE A 53 -0.24 -2.74 -10.19
CA ILE A 53 -0.90 -1.59 -9.56
C ILE A 53 -0.35 -1.37 -8.15
N ALA A 54 -0.26 -2.43 -7.35
CA ALA A 54 0.32 -2.38 -6.00
C ALA A 54 1.79 -1.90 -6.04
N ASP A 55 2.59 -2.38 -7.00
CA ASP A 55 3.98 -1.95 -7.15
C ASP A 55 4.09 -0.46 -7.52
N LYS A 56 3.30 0.02 -8.50
CA LYS A 56 3.23 1.44 -8.87
C LYS A 56 2.87 2.32 -7.66
N ARG A 57 1.88 1.91 -6.87
CA ARG A 57 1.45 2.64 -5.66
C ARG A 57 2.49 2.60 -4.55
N MET A 58 3.17 1.46 -4.35
CA MET A 58 4.29 1.33 -3.42
C MET A 58 5.46 2.23 -3.81
N TYR A 59 5.77 2.30 -5.12
CA TYR A 59 6.78 3.21 -5.64
C TYR A 59 6.41 4.68 -5.37
N ARG A 60 5.14 5.06 -5.56
CA ARG A 60 4.65 6.40 -5.18
C ARG A 60 4.76 6.66 -3.68
N ALA A 61 4.45 5.67 -2.84
CA ALA A 61 4.67 5.79 -1.40
C ALA A 61 6.16 6.08 -1.10
N LYS A 62 7.09 5.43 -1.80
CA LYS A 62 8.54 5.69 -1.66
C LYS A 62 8.94 7.10 -2.08
N THR A 63 8.41 7.61 -3.19
CA THR A 63 8.82 8.92 -3.74
C THR A 63 8.11 10.10 -3.09
N SER A 64 6.93 9.91 -2.49
CA SER A 64 6.13 10.96 -1.84
C SER A 64 6.42 11.15 -0.34
N GLY A 65 7.49 10.56 0.20
CA GLY A 65 7.92 10.75 1.58
C GLY A 65 7.97 9.48 2.43
N ARG A 66 7.75 8.30 1.85
CA ARG A 66 7.82 6.98 2.52
C ARG A 66 6.80 6.86 3.66
N ASN A 67 6.92 5.80 4.46
CA ASN A 67 6.12 5.50 5.64
C ASN A 67 4.62 5.79 5.48
N ARG A 68 4.03 5.27 4.39
CA ARG A 68 2.62 5.50 4.04
C ARG A 68 2.09 4.40 3.15
N ILE A 69 0.77 4.35 3.10
CA ILE A 69 0.00 3.46 2.23
C ILE A 69 -0.60 4.32 1.12
N VAL A 70 -0.50 3.85 -0.13
CA VAL A 70 -1.17 4.46 -1.29
C VAL A 70 -2.18 3.45 -1.83
N THR A 71 -3.45 3.84 -1.83
CA THR A 71 -4.60 2.98 -2.15
C THR A 71 -5.29 3.35 -3.47
N HIS A 72 -4.91 4.47 -4.07
CA HIS A 72 -5.51 5.00 -5.28
C HIS A 72 -4.44 5.63 -6.17
N ASP A 73 -4.75 5.73 -7.44
CA ASP A 73 -3.95 6.51 -8.35
C ASP A 73 -4.26 8.00 -8.24
N LEU A 74 -3.25 8.85 -8.42
CA LEU A 74 -3.52 10.27 -8.58
C LEU A 74 -4.44 10.44 -9.80
N PRO A 75 -5.48 11.29 -9.72
CA PRO A 75 -6.21 11.65 -10.91
C PRO A 75 -5.20 12.17 -11.95
N LEU A 76 -5.38 11.77 -13.20
CA LEU A 76 -4.68 12.43 -14.30
C LEU A 76 -4.98 13.92 -14.18
N ASN A 77 -3.95 14.74 -13.95
CA ASN A 77 -4.08 16.17 -14.11
C ASN A 77 -4.44 16.41 -15.58
N LEU A 78 -5.73 16.67 -15.85
CA LEU A 78 -6.22 17.23 -17.11
C LEU A 78 -5.95 18.74 -17.13
#